data_AF-A0A3D8RPR2-F1
#
_entry.id   AF-A0A3D8RPR2-F1
#
_cell.length_a   1.000
_cell.length_b   1.000
_cell.length_c   1.000
_cell.angle_alpha   90.00
_cell.angle_beta   90.00
_cell.angle_gamma   90.00
#
_symmetry.space_group_name_H-M   'P 1'
#
loop_
_entity.id
_entity.type
_entity.pdbx_description
1 polymer ?
#
loop_
_entity_poly.entity_id
_entity_poly.type
_entity_poly.pdbx_seq_one_letter_code
_entity_poly.pdbx_strand_id
1 'polypeptide(L)'
;MAFKLCETFNVEVLGGKNLAVFGRFMADIPRRLGTNKVLDFTVQSLCLAHRALVKSDEQLLLRSFRIYDYALHNLQACLNSNNQAISSEILCAAILLGIYELIAGTDDTGSSKHLGGASLLIKMKGPTQFEDFFAREMLAVVRATMIFEAAESGREYFLDAPLWKPLFQAENLEQQLFYDLISLSSEVPSILKSVATITRDQHAFASTLVEVRNQALHLRSALHRWKQSLDPKYLPSTCKPASPNPCFSIRFTYHSNKAAGMNCTYAAMVILLNYSLIHLLDNDSAKLRDENDKFSMLICQSYDYCANFAPFGNLYFKFDLTVAYLVMKQEEKRSCIRDMLHDMTVATRVFKKAGRERGQDLCMGFGYLSHLNDRER
;
A
#
# COMPACT_ATOMS: atom_id res chain seq x y z
N MET A 1 11.57 15.41 -23.01
CA MET A 1 11.22 14.74 -21.74
C MET A 1 10.14 13.69 -21.96
N ALA A 2 9.03 14.05 -22.60
CA ALA A 2 7.94 13.14 -23.00
C ALA A 2 8.41 11.80 -23.62
N PHE A 3 9.31 11.82 -24.61
CA PHE A 3 9.83 10.59 -25.23
C PHE A 3 10.48 9.64 -24.21
N LYS A 4 11.33 10.15 -23.30
CA LYS A 4 11.97 9.35 -22.25
C LYS A 4 10.96 8.76 -21.26
N LEU A 5 9.85 9.46 -21.01
CA LEU A 5 8.77 8.95 -20.16
C LEU A 5 8.01 7.82 -20.87
N CYS A 6 7.69 7.96 -22.16
CA CYS A 6 7.02 6.91 -22.92
C CYS A 6 7.83 5.59 -22.95
N GLU A 7 9.16 5.66 -23.00
CA GLU A 7 10.04 4.48 -22.89
C GLU A 7 9.80 3.69 -21.58
N THR A 8 9.39 4.36 -20.49
CA THR A 8 9.13 3.72 -19.19
C THR A 8 7.81 2.94 -19.12
N PHE A 9 6.98 3.02 -20.16
CA PHE A 9 5.68 2.34 -20.25
C PHE A 9 5.70 1.09 -21.14
N ASN A 10 6.87 0.67 -21.65
CA ASN A 10 6.96 -0.55 -22.45
C ASN A 10 6.79 -1.81 -21.58
N VAL A 11 5.60 -2.42 -21.60
CA VAL A 11 5.22 -3.56 -20.72
C VAL A 11 6.02 -4.81 -21.05
N GLU A 12 6.20 -5.10 -22.34
CA GLU A 12 6.90 -6.31 -22.81
C GLU A 12 8.36 -6.34 -22.36
N VAL A 13 9.00 -5.17 -22.29
CA VAL A 13 10.42 -5.04 -21.95
C VAL A 13 10.66 -4.89 -20.44
N LEU A 14 9.75 -4.23 -19.72
CA LEU A 14 9.99 -3.79 -18.34
C LEU A 14 9.35 -4.68 -17.27
N GLY A 15 8.39 -5.54 -17.62
CA GLY A 15 7.69 -6.41 -16.67
C GLY A 15 7.18 -5.63 -15.45
N GLY A 16 7.46 -6.12 -14.24
CA GLY A 16 7.04 -5.47 -12.99
C GLY A 16 7.74 -4.14 -12.66
N LYS A 17 8.74 -3.71 -13.46
CA LYS A 17 9.33 -2.35 -13.39
C LYS A 17 8.57 -1.33 -14.24
N ASN A 18 7.51 -1.70 -14.94
CA ASN A 18 6.74 -0.75 -15.75
C ASN A 18 6.03 0.30 -14.87
N LEU A 19 6.13 1.58 -15.21
CA LEU A 19 5.51 2.67 -14.44
C LEU A 19 4.01 2.82 -14.68
N ALA A 20 3.45 2.29 -15.76
CA ALA A 20 2.01 2.36 -16.05
C ALA A 20 1.16 1.56 -15.05
N VAL A 21 1.77 0.67 -14.25
CA VAL A 21 1.08 -0.06 -13.17
C VAL A 21 0.53 0.87 -12.09
N PHE A 22 1.08 2.07 -11.96
CA PHE A 22 0.59 3.08 -11.03
C PHE A 22 -0.74 3.72 -11.48
N GLY A 23 -1.23 3.45 -12.68
CA GLY A 23 -2.55 3.92 -13.14
C GLY A 23 -2.48 4.74 -14.44
N ARG A 24 -3.65 4.99 -15.04
CA ARG A 24 -3.72 5.59 -16.38
C ARG A 24 -3.29 7.04 -16.42
N PHE A 25 -3.31 7.74 -15.27
CA PHE A 25 -2.76 9.09 -15.18
C PHE A 25 -1.30 9.14 -15.65
N MET A 26 -0.51 8.07 -15.44
CA MET A 26 0.88 8.00 -15.90
C MET A 26 1.01 8.22 -17.41
N ALA A 27 0.09 7.65 -18.19
CA ALA A 27 0.07 7.79 -19.65
C ALA A 27 -0.37 9.19 -20.12
N ASP A 28 -1.04 9.97 -19.27
CA ASP A 28 -1.48 11.33 -19.59
C ASP A 28 -0.42 12.40 -19.23
N ILE A 29 0.54 12.07 -18.36
CA ILE A 29 1.63 12.99 -17.95
C ILE A 29 2.33 13.67 -19.14
N PRO A 30 2.71 12.98 -20.24
CA PRO A 30 3.39 13.63 -21.37
C PRO A 30 2.67 14.86 -21.92
N ARG A 31 1.32 14.87 -21.91
CA ARG A 31 0.50 15.99 -22.41
C ARG A 31 0.50 17.18 -21.46
N ARG A 32 0.90 16.97 -20.20
CA ARG A 32 0.92 17.98 -19.14
C ARG A 32 2.32 18.57 -18.92
N LEU A 33 3.34 18.08 -19.61
CA LEU A 33 4.69 18.62 -19.50
C LEU A 33 4.78 20.02 -20.14
N GLY A 34 5.63 20.87 -19.56
CA GLY A 34 5.83 22.26 -19.99
C GLY A 34 4.82 23.25 -19.42
N THR A 35 3.78 22.80 -18.70
CA THR A 35 2.79 23.68 -18.06
C THR A 35 3.14 24.01 -16.61
N ASN A 36 3.87 23.13 -15.92
CA ASN A 36 4.25 23.28 -14.53
C ASN A 36 5.68 22.79 -14.29
N LYS A 37 6.57 23.68 -13.84
CA LYS A 37 7.99 23.38 -13.62
C LYS A 37 8.21 22.31 -12.55
N VAL A 38 7.38 22.26 -11.51
CA VAL A 38 7.47 21.23 -10.46
C VAL A 38 7.24 19.86 -11.07
N LEU A 39 6.16 19.71 -11.85
CA LEU A 39 5.86 18.45 -12.54
C LEU A 39 6.98 18.06 -13.52
N ASP A 40 7.50 19.02 -14.29
CA ASP A 40 8.59 18.75 -15.23
C ASP A 40 9.86 18.24 -14.54
N PHE A 41 10.31 18.89 -13.47
CA PHE A 41 11.49 18.42 -12.73
C PHE A 41 11.24 17.06 -12.06
N THR A 42 10.05 16.84 -11.50
CA THR A 42 9.68 15.56 -10.90
C THR A 42 9.65 14.43 -11.93
N VAL A 43 9.07 14.64 -13.11
CA VAL A 43 9.05 13.63 -14.18
C VAL A 43 10.47 13.36 -14.67
N GLN A 44 11.31 14.39 -14.77
CA GLN A 44 12.70 14.23 -15.17
C GLN A 44 13.50 13.40 -14.16
N SER A 45 13.38 13.69 -12.86
CA SER A 45 14.07 12.94 -11.81
C SER A 45 13.58 11.49 -11.75
N LEU A 46 12.26 11.26 -11.84
CA LEU A 46 11.67 9.93 -11.88
C LEU A 46 12.14 9.12 -13.09
N CYS A 47 12.17 9.70 -14.29
CA CYS A 47 12.67 9.02 -15.49
C CYS A 47 14.15 8.60 -15.33
N LEU A 48 14.98 9.44 -14.70
CA LEU A 48 16.38 9.10 -14.44
C LEU A 48 16.52 7.98 -13.40
N ALA A 49 15.80 8.06 -12.28
CA ALA A 49 15.80 7.03 -11.24
C ALA A 49 15.26 5.69 -11.77
N HIS A 50 14.17 5.72 -12.55
CA HIS A 50 13.61 4.54 -13.19
C HIS A 50 14.60 3.89 -14.15
N ARG A 51 15.24 4.68 -15.00
CA ARG A 51 16.31 4.16 -15.90
C ARG A 51 17.49 3.61 -15.10
N ALA A 52 17.86 4.23 -13.99
CA ALA A 52 18.87 3.72 -13.09
C ALA A 52 18.48 2.34 -12.53
N LEU A 53 17.22 2.15 -12.13
CA LEU A 53 16.69 0.86 -11.65
C LEU A 53 16.63 -0.21 -12.74
N VAL A 54 16.24 0.16 -13.96
CA VAL A 54 16.18 -0.77 -15.09
C VAL A 54 17.57 -1.22 -15.51
N LYS A 55 18.54 -0.31 -15.54
CA LYS A 55 19.91 -0.57 -16.00
C LYS A 55 20.90 -0.91 -14.89
N SER A 56 20.47 -0.85 -13.63
CA SER A 56 21.36 -0.92 -12.46
C SER A 56 22.52 0.09 -12.54
N ASP A 57 22.20 1.33 -12.93
CA ASP A 57 23.18 2.40 -13.18
C ASP A 57 23.13 3.45 -12.06
N GLU A 58 24.06 3.35 -11.12
CA GLU A 58 24.17 4.27 -9.98
C GLU A 58 24.48 5.71 -10.40
N GLN A 59 25.17 5.94 -11.51
CA GLN A 59 25.49 7.29 -11.98
C GLN A 59 24.24 8.02 -12.47
N LEU A 60 23.29 7.28 -13.06
CA LEU A 60 21.97 7.84 -13.39
C LEU A 60 21.17 8.20 -12.14
N LEU A 61 21.26 7.39 -11.08
CA LEU A 61 20.60 7.70 -9.81
C LEU A 61 21.23 8.92 -9.13
N LEU A 62 22.56 9.03 -9.10
CA LEU A 62 23.25 10.21 -8.56
C LEU A 62 22.86 11.49 -9.31
N ARG A 63 22.65 11.41 -10.63
CA ARG A 63 22.15 12.54 -11.42
C ARG A 63 20.70 12.87 -11.09
N SER A 64 19.87 11.87 -10.79
CA SER A 64 18.47 12.10 -10.45
C SER A 64 18.32 12.86 -9.13
N PHE A 65 19.21 12.65 -8.15
CA PHE A 65 19.19 13.37 -6.86
C PHE A 65 19.21 14.88 -7.02
N ARG A 66 20.07 15.42 -7.90
CA ARG A 66 20.13 16.87 -8.11
C ARG A 66 18.81 17.42 -8.66
N ILE A 67 18.16 16.69 -9.56
CA ILE A 67 16.90 17.11 -10.17
C ILE A 67 15.74 16.95 -9.19
N TYR A 68 15.76 15.87 -8.40
CA TYR A 68 14.83 15.65 -7.30
C TYR A 68 14.89 16.79 -6.28
N ASP A 69 16.08 17.24 -5.90
CA ASP A 69 16.26 18.35 -4.98
C ASP A 69 15.67 19.66 -5.54
N TYR A 70 15.89 19.94 -6.83
CA TYR A 70 15.23 21.07 -7.50
C TYR A 70 13.69 20.92 -7.50
N ALA A 71 13.17 19.73 -7.78
CA ALA A 71 11.74 19.48 -7.75
C ALA A 71 11.14 19.73 -6.36
N LEU A 72 11.82 19.28 -5.30
CA LEU A 72 11.38 19.44 -3.92
C LEU A 72 11.36 20.92 -3.50
N HIS A 73 12.41 21.68 -3.80
CA HIS A 73 12.47 23.12 -3.51
C HIS A 73 11.36 23.89 -4.24
N ASN A 74 11.10 23.58 -5.52
CA ASN A 74 10.03 24.23 -6.28
C ASN A 74 8.64 23.81 -5.77
N LEU A 75 8.45 22.54 -5.39
CA LEU A 75 7.20 22.08 -4.78
C LEU A 75 6.92 22.86 -3.49
N GLN A 76 7.90 22.95 -2.58
CA GLN A 76 7.77 23.71 -1.34
C GLN A 76 7.42 25.18 -1.59
N ALA A 77 8.08 25.82 -2.56
CA ALA A 77 7.77 27.20 -2.94
C ALA A 77 6.32 27.34 -3.47
N CYS A 78 5.87 26.42 -4.33
CA CYS A 78 4.50 26.41 -4.83
C CYS A 78 3.47 26.18 -3.72
N LEU A 79 3.75 25.30 -2.76
CA LEU A 79 2.86 25.02 -1.62
C LEU A 79 2.68 26.25 -0.71
N ASN A 80 3.71 27.11 -0.62
CA ASN A 80 3.61 28.39 0.09
C ASN A 80 2.80 29.47 -0.66
N SER A 81 2.39 29.21 -1.91
CA SER A 81 1.57 30.11 -2.72
C SER A 81 0.13 29.58 -2.85
N ASN A 82 -0.83 30.24 -2.17
CA ASN A 82 -2.20 29.72 -1.97
C ASN A 82 -2.94 29.27 -3.24
N ASN A 83 -2.68 29.88 -4.42
CA ASN A 83 -3.46 29.58 -5.63
C ASN A 83 -2.91 28.41 -6.47
N GLN A 84 -1.65 27.99 -6.28
CA GLN A 84 -1.04 26.92 -7.10
C GLN A 84 -1.00 25.56 -6.39
N ALA A 85 -1.06 25.55 -5.06
CA ALA A 85 -0.91 24.33 -4.25
C ALA A 85 -1.94 23.22 -4.57
N ILE A 86 -3.14 23.58 -5.05
CA ILE A 86 -4.25 22.65 -5.29
C ILE A 86 -4.42 22.21 -6.76
N SER A 87 -3.45 22.51 -7.64
CA SER A 87 -3.51 22.08 -9.04
C SER A 87 -3.30 20.57 -9.20
N SER A 88 -3.83 19.99 -10.29
CA SER A 88 -3.63 18.57 -10.62
C SER A 88 -2.14 18.24 -10.81
N GLU A 89 -1.35 19.19 -11.33
CA GLU A 89 0.09 19.04 -11.57
C GLU A 89 0.88 18.96 -10.25
N ILE A 90 0.51 19.76 -9.24
CA ILE A 90 1.14 19.71 -7.92
C ILE A 90 0.80 18.41 -7.20
N LEU A 91 -0.46 17.96 -7.27
CA LEU A 91 -0.86 16.65 -6.75
C LEU A 91 -0.08 15.51 -7.44
N CYS A 92 0.01 15.57 -8.78
CA CYS A 92 0.79 14.60 -9.54
C CYS A 92 2.26 14.61 -9.12
N ALA A 93 2.87 15.79 -9.01
CA ALA A 93 4.25 15.91 -8.57
C ALA A 93 4.47 15.27 -7.18
N ALA A 94 3.58 15.51 -6.21
CA ALA A 94 3.67 14.89 -4.89
C ALA A 94 3.61 13.35 -4.97
N ILE A 95 2.69 12.80 -5.75
CA ILE A 95 2.56 11.33 -5.94
C ILE A 95 3.82 10.75 -6.61
N LEU A 96 4.30 11.39 -7.68
CA LEU A 96 5.47 10.93 -8.43
C LEU A 96 6.77 11.03 -7.62
N LEU A 97 6.90 12.01 -6.72
CA LEU A 97 8.01 12.07 -5.77
C LEU A 97 7.93 10.92 -4.76
N GLY A 98 6.73 10.52 -4.34
CA GLY A 98 6.54 9.31 -3.55
C GLY A 98 7.00 8.04 -4.27
N ILE A 99 6.76 7.93 -5.57
CA ILE A 99 7.26 6.82 -6.42
C ILE A 99 8.78 6.91 -6.59
N TYR A 100 9.31 8.11 -6.79
CA TYR A 100 10.76 8.35 -6.86
C TYR A 100 11.45 7.79 -5.60
N GLU A 101 10.90 8.06 -4.42
CA GLU A 101 11.46 7.59 -3.15
C GLU A 101 11.47 6.07 -3.02
N LEU A 102 10.50 5.36 -3.60
CA LEU A 102 10.52 3.90 -3.65
C LEU A 102 11.75 3.37 -4.40
N ILE A 103 12.16 4.09 -5.45
CA ILE A 103 13.29 3.71 -6.32
C ILE A 103 14.62 4.11 -5.70
N ALA A 104 14.67 5.36 -5.27
CA ALA A 104 15.89 6.02 -4.83
C ALA A 104 16.31 5.59 -3.42
N GLY A 105 15.34 5.23 -2.57
CA GLY A 105 15.59 4.81 -1.19
C GLY A 105 16.34 5.87 -0.40
N THR A 106 16.00 7.16 -0.56
CA THR A 106 16.74 8.23 0.14
C THR A 106 16.51 8.19 1.64
N ASP A 107 15.31 7.77 2.05
CA ASP A 107 14.85 7.56 3.43
C ASP A 107 13.81 6.43 3.43
N ASP A 108 13.82 5.57 4.45
CA ASP A 108 12.83 4.50 4.62
C ASP A 108 11.40 5.03 4.75
N THR A 109 11.24 6.31 5.15
CA THR A 109 9.93 6.97 5.31
C THR A 109 9.58 7.95 4.17
N GLY A 110 10.46 8.15 3.19
CA GLY A 110 10.30 9.18 2.15
C GLY A 110 9.00 9.04 1.34
N SER A 111 8.70 7.82 0.91
CA SER A 111 7.47 7.54 0.13
C SER A 111 6.20 7.79 0.96
N SER A 112 6.18 7.40 2.23
CA SER A 112 5.06 7.64 3.16
C SER A 112 4.85 9.14 3.43
N LYS A 113 5.93 9.91 3.58
CA LYS A 113 5.87 11.38 3.74
C LYS A 113 5.19 12.05 2.52
N HIS A 114 5.57 11.66 1.31
CA HIS A 114 4.94 12.18 0.08
C HIS A 114 3.48 11.74 -0.06
N LEU A 115 3.14 10.51 0.33
CA LEU A 115 1.74 10.06 0.39
C LEU A 115 0.93 10.91 1.38
N GLY A 116 1.47 11.20 2.56
CA GLY A 116 0.85 12.09 3.54
C GLY A 116 0.66 13.52 2.99
N GLY A 117 1.63 14.04 2.25
CA GLY A 117 1.52 15.31 1.54
C GLY A 117 0.41 15.29 0.47
N ALA A 118 0.38 14.26 -0.37
CA ALA A 118 -0.67 14.08 -1.38
C ALA A 118 -2.07 13.95 -0.75
N SER A 119 -2.18 13.21 0.36
CA SER A 119 -3.40 13.08 1.16
C SER A 119 -3.92 14.44 1.64
N LEU A 120 -3.04 15.30 2.16
CA LEU A 120 -3.40 16.66 2.56
C LEU A 120 -3.85 17.52 1.38
N LEU A 121 -3.13 17.45 0.24
CA LEU A 121 -3.51 18.15 -0.98
C LEU A 121 -4.89 17.74 -1.48
N ILE A 122 -5.21 16.45 -1.45
CA ILE A 122 -6.53 15.93 -1.81
C ILE A 122 -7.59 16.48 -0.85
N LYS A 123 -7.34 16.44 0.46
CA LYS A 123 -8.26 16.98 1.48
C LYS A 123 -8.51 18.47 1.27
N MET A 124 -7.48 19.25 0.95
CA MET A 124 -7.57 20.70 0.66
C MET A 124 -8.32 20.99 -0.64
N LYS A 125 -8.08 20.21 -1.69
CA LYS A 125 -8.75 20.32 -2.98
C LYS A 125 -10.26 20.08 -2.86
N GLY A 126 -10.64 19.16 -1.96
CA GLY A 126 -12.05 18.83 -1.71
C GLY A 126 -12.70 18.06 -2.86
N PRO A 127 -13.87 17.46 -2.63
CA PRO A 127 -14.53 16.55 -3.59
C PRO A 127 -15.02 17.22 -4.87
N THR A 128 -15.39 18.50 -4.81
CA THR A 128 -16.01 19.25 -5.92
C THR A 128 -15.01 19.64 -6.99
N GLN A 129 -13.71 19.62 -6.68
CA GLN A 129 -12.64 20.05 -7.59
C GLN A 129 -11.96 18.88 -8.31
N PHE A 130 -12.49 17.66 -8.20
CA PHE A 130 -12.08 16.49 -8.99
C PHE A 130 -12.99 16.34 -10.22
N GLU A 131 -13.06 17.37 -11.07
CA GLU A 131 -13.75 17.29 -12.36
C GLU A 131 -12.83 16.77 -13.47
N ASP A 132 -11.52 17.05 -13.36
CA ASP A 132 -10.47 16.57 -14.27
C ASP A 132 -10.27 15.05 -14.12
N PHE A 133 -10.40 14.33 -15.23
CA PHE A 133 -10.21 12.87 -15.30
C PHE A 133 -8.83 12.45 -14.74
N PHE A 134 -7.78 13.23 -15.00
CA PHE A 134 -6.44 12.96 -14.51
C PHE A 134 -6.33 13.01 -12.98
N ALA A 135 -6.99 13.99 -12.35
CA ALA A 135 -7.06 14.08 -10.90
C ALA A 135 -7.85 12.90 -10.29
N ARG A 136 -8.93 12.46 -10.93
CA ARG A 136 -9.71 11.29 -10.50
C ARG A 136 -8.91 10.00 -10.56
N GLU A 137 -8.14 9.80 -11.62
CA GLU A 137 -7.27 8.62 -11.74
C GLU A 137 -6.19 8.62 -10.64
N MET A 138 -5.57 9.77 -10.33
CA MET A 138 -4.65 9.88 -9.20
C MET A 138 -5.31 9.56 -7.86
N LEU A 139 -6.53 10.10 -7.64
CA LEU A 139 -7.31 9.84 -6.43
C LEU A 139 -7.61 8.34 -6.25
N ALA A 140 -8.00 7.65 -7.32
CA ALA A 140 -8.27 6.22 -7.29
C ALA A 140 -7.03 5.38 -6.90
N VAL A 141 -5.85 5.79 -7.38
CA VAL A 141 -4.57 5.12 -7.11
C VAL A 141 -4.15 5.27 -5.66
N VAL A 142 -4.21 6.48 -5.12
CA VAL A 142 -3.78 6.73 -3.74
C VAL A 142 -4.77 6.25 -2.70
N ARG A 143 -6.06 6.07 -3.07
CA ARG A 143 -7.12 5.63 -2.15
C ARG A 143 -6.74 4.38 -1.36
N ALA A 144 -6.32 3.32 -2.05
CA ALA A 144 -5.97 2.06 -1.40
C ALA A 144 -4.71 2.20 -0.53
N THR A 145 -3.68 2.88 -1.03
CA THR A 145 -2.43 3.11 -0.30
C THR A 145 -2.64 3.95 0.96
N MET A 146 -3.57 4.91 0.93
CA MET A 146 -3.93 5.72 2.11
C MET A 146 -4.62 4.89 3.20
N ILE A 147 -5.40 3.86 2.85
CA ILE A 147 -5.96 2.95 3.86
C ILE A 147 -4.84 2.16 4.53
N PHE A 148 -3.89 1.64 3.75
CA PHE A 148 -2.75 0.89 4.29
C PHE A 148 -1.91 1.76 5.21
N GLU A 149 -1.57 2.97 4.78
CA GLU A 149 -0.82 3.92 5.61
C GLU A 149 -1.60 4.30 6.88
N ALA A 150 -2.90 4.55 6.79
CA ALA A 150 -3.72 4.87 7.95
C ALA A 150 -3.80 3.69 8.93
N ALA A 151 -3.90 2.46 8.43
CA ALA A 151 -3.84 1.25 9.25
C ALA A 151 -2.46 1.06 9.90
N GLU A 152 -1.38 1.43 9.22
CA GLU A 152 -0.01 1.31 9.75
C GLU A 152 0.38 2.43 10.73
N SER A 153 -0.16 3.63 10.56
CA SER A 153 0.20 4.81 11.36
C SER A 153 -0.86 5.23 12.39
N GLY A 154 -2.06 4.63 12.34
CA GLY A 154 -3.20 5.01 13.18
C GLY A 154 -3.77 6.38 12.83
N ARG A 155 -3.54 6.88 11.61
CA ARG A 155 -4.06 8.17 11.13
C ARG A 155 -5.51 8.07 10.65
N GLU A 156 -6.14 9.23 10.55
CA GLU A 156 -7.50 9.36 10.02
C GLU A 156 -7.52 9.07 8.51
N TYR A 157 -8.47 8.25 8.07
CA TYR A 157 -8.76 8.02 6.66
C TYR A 157 -10.03 8.78 6.24
N PHE A 158 -9.86 9.96 5.64
CA PHE A 158 -10.98 10.88 5.35
C PHE A 158 -11.78 10.52 4.08
N LEU A 159 -11.23 9.69 3.20
CA LEU A 159 -11.86 9.33 1.91
C LEU A 159 -13.06 8.39 2.05
N ASP A 160 -13.37 7.94 3.27
CA ASP A 160 -14.60 7.18 3.56
C ASP A 160 -15.85 8.07 3.66
N ALA A 161 -15.67 9.37 3.91
CA ALA A 161 -16.80 10.28 4.09
C ALA A 161 -17.73 10.25 2.85
N PRO A 162 -19.07 10.24 3.04
CA PRO A 162 -20.03 10.05 1.95
C PRO A 162 -19.82 10.97 0.74
N LEU A 163 -19.32 12.17 0.97
CA LEU A 163 -19.05 13.17 -0.06
C LEU A 163 -17.96 12.75 -1.08
N TRP A 164 -17.08 11.79 -0.74
CA TRP A 164 -16.02 11.28 -1.64
C TRP A 164 -16.50 10.11 -2.49
N LYS A 165 -17.52 9.37 -2.04
CA LYS A 165 -18.00 8.13 -2.68
C LYS A 165 -18.36 8.28 -4.17
N PRO A 166 -19.01 9.38 -4.63
CA PRO A 166 -19.37 9.55 -6.04
C PRO A 166 -18.18 9.61 -7.01
N LEU A 167 -16.96 9.87 -6.51
CA LEU A 167 -15.75 9.96 -7.33
C LEU A 167 -15.18 8.59 -7.70
N PHE A 168 -15.62 7.51 -7.06
CA PHE A 168 -15.10 6.16 -7.25
C PHE A 168 -16.06 5.32 -8.09
N GLN A 169 -16.02 5.52 -9.41
CA GLN A 169 -16.82 4.75 -10.37
C GLN A 169 -15.97 3.64 -10.97
N ALA A 170 -16.46 2.40 -10.91
CA ALA A 170 -15.82 1.25 -11.52
C ALA A 170 -16.22 1.13 -13.00
N GLU A 171 -15.27 0.77 -13.84
CA GLU A 171 -15.49 0.57 -15.28
C GLU A 171 -15.80 -0.88 -15.64
N ASN A 172 -15.42 -1.81 -14.76
CA ASN A 172 -15.62 -3.23 -14.94
C ASN A 172 -15.82 -3.91 -13.59
N LEU A 173 -16.30 -5.15 -13.63
CA LEU A 173 -16.61 -5.94 -12.45
C LEU A 173 -15.39 -6.13 -11.53
N GLU A 174 -14.20 -6.41 -12.06
CA GLU A 174 -13.01 -6.63 -11.23
C GLU A 174 -12.61 -5.36 -10.45
N GLN A 175 -12.72 -4.20 -11.10
CA GLN A 175 -12.50 -2.91 -10.43
C GLN A 175 -13.57 -2.61 -9.39
N GLN A 176 -14.84 -2.97 -9.65
CA GLN A 176 -15.92 -2.83 -8.69
C GLN A 176 -15.65 -3.68 -7.44
N LEU A 177 -15.31 -4.96 -7.61
CA LEU A 177 -14.98 -5.87 -6.51
C LEU A 177 -13.81 -5.33 -5.66
N PHE A 178 -12.79 -4.77 -6.31
CA PHE A 178 -11.67 -4.12 -5.62
C PHE A 178 -12.13 -2.87 -4.85
N TYR A 179 -12.95 -2.01 -5.45
CA TYR A 179 -13.46 -0.82 -4.77
C TYR A 179 -14.38 -1.15 -3.59
N ASP A 180 -15.16 -2.22 -3.69
CA ASP A 180 -15.99 -2.72 -2.58
C ASP A 180 -15.10 -3.17 -1.42
N LEU A 181 -14.02 -3.93 -1.68
CA LEU A 181 -13.05 -4.32 -0.66
C LEU A 181 -12.40 -3.11 0.01
N ILE A 182 -11.92 -2.15 -0.78
CA ILE A 182 -11.30 -0.91 -0.28
C ILE A 182 -12.32 -0.09 0.53
N SER A 183 -13.59 -0.06 0.11
CA SER A 183 -14.65 0.63 0.86
C SER A 183 -15.03 -0.06 2.16
N LEU A 184 -14.94 -1.39 2.25
CA LEU A 184 -15.10 -2.09 3.53
C LEU A 184 -13.89 -1.86 4.43
N SER A 185 -12.69 -1.84 3.85
CA SER A 185 -11.43 -1.71 4.60
C SER A 185 -11.20 -0.33 5.21
N SER A 186 -11.97 0.69 4.81
CA SER A 186 -11.81 2.08 5.25
C SER A 186 -12.07 2.30 6.74
N GLU A 187 -12.87 1.43 7.37
CA GLU A 187 -13.20 1.49 8.79
C GLU A 187 -12.10 0.87 9.69
N VAL A 188 -11.25 0.00 9.13
CA VAL A 188 -10.21 -0.74 9.87
C VAL A 188 -9.25 0.18 10.63
N PRO A 189 -8.68 1.27 10.05
CA PRO A 189 -7.79 2.17 10.78
C PRO A 189 -8.41 2.77 12.04
N SER A 190 -9.69 3.15 11.98
CA SER A 190 -10.42 3.75 13.11
C SER A 190 -10.62 2.74 14.25
N ILE A 191 -10.96 1.49 13.89
CA ILE A 191 -11.08 0.39 14.85
C ILE A 191 -9.73 0.13 15.54
N LEU A 192 -8.65 -0.01 14.77
CA LEU A 192 -7.31 -0.26 15.31
C LEU A 192 -6.87 0.83 16.30
N LYS A 193 -7.09 2.10 15.94
CA LYS A 193 -6.80 3.24 16.81
C LYS A 193 -7.64 3.21 18.09
N SER A 194 -8.93 2.88 17.97
CA SER A 194 -9.83 2.79 19.13
C SER A 194 -9.42 1.67 20.08
N VAL A 195 -9.05 0.51 19.55
CA VAL A 195 -8.52 -0.63 20.34
C VAL A 195 -7.22 -0.24 21.03
N ALA A 196 -6.28 0.38 20.31
CA ALA A 196 -5.02 0.85 20.87
C ALA A 196 -5.25 1.85 22.03
N THR A 197 -6.30 2.66 21.95
CA THR A 197 -6.66 3.63 23.00
C THR A 197 -7.30 2.94 24.21
N ILE A 198 -8.32 2.10 23.98
CA ILE A 198 -9.02 1.34 25.03
C ILE A 198 -8.06 0.46 25.83
N THR A 199 -7.13 -0.20 25.16
CA THR A 199 -6.19 -1.12 25.82
C THR A 199 -5.13 -0.42 26.67
N ARG A 200 -4.88 0.87 26.42
CA ARG A 200 -3.98 1.72 27.21
C ARG A 200 -4.69 2.40 28.38
N ASP A 201 -5.98 2.67 28.25
CA ASP A 201 -6.77 3.38 29.25
C ASP A 201 -7.51 2.41 30.20
N GLN A 202 -7.09 2.37 31.46
CA GLN A 202 -7.73 1.55 32.50
C GLN A 202 -9.14 2.03 32.88
N HIS A 203 -9.51 3.25 32.48
CA HIS A 203 -10.82 3.85 32.73
C HIS A 203 -11.71 3.89 31.49
N ALA A 204 -11.34 3.20 30.41
CA ALA A 204 -12.15 3.12 29.21
C ALA A 204 -13.58 2.67 29.55
N PHE A 205 -14.57 3.43 29.11
CA PHE A 205 -15.98 3.13 29.37
C PHE A 205 -16.36 1.79 28.75
N ALA A 206 -17.05 0.94 29.51
CA ALA A 206 -17.52 -0.36 29.03
C ALA A 206 -18.41 -0.24 27.76
N SER A 207 -19.15 0.86 27.62
CA SER A 207 -19.95 1.16 26.42
C SER A 207 -19.07 1.33 25.17
N THR A 208 -17.96 2.06 25.27
CA THR A 208 -17.03 2.27 24.16
C THR A 208 -16.39 0.97 23.70
N LEU A 209 -16.03 0.08 24.64
CA LEU A 209 -15.52 -1.25 24.31
C LEU A 209 -16.55 -2.06 23.50
N VAL A 210 -17.80 -2.08 23.97
CA VAL A 210 -18.90 -2.81 23.31
C VAL A 210 -19.17 -2.26 21.90
N GLU A 211 -19.16 -0.93 21.73
CA GLU A 211 -19.34 -0.26 20.44
C GLU A 211 -18.26 -0.67 19.44
N VAL A 212 -16.98 -0.52 19.80
CA VAL A 212 -15.84 -0.86 18.93
C VAL A 212 -15.83 -2.36 18.60
N ARG A 213 -16.15 -3.21 19.58
CA ARG A 213 -16.29 -4.66 19.36
C ARG A 213 -17.37 -4.99 18.35
N ASN A 214 -18.55 -4.37 18.48
CA ASN A 214 -19.68 -4.61 17.57
C ASN A 214 -19.37 -4.10 16.16
N GLN A 215 -18.70 -2.96 16.03
CA GLN A 215 -18.20 -2.44 14.75
C GLN A 215 -17.23 -3.43 14.09
N ALA A 216 -16.23 -3.92 14.83
CA ALA A 216 -15.27 -4.90 14.32
C ALA A 216 -15.94 -6.23 13.90
N LEU A 217 -16.91 -6.73 14.68
CA LEU A 217 -17.69 -7.92 14.34
C LEU A 217 -18.54 -7.72 13.07
N HIS A 218 -19.19 -6.57 12.96
CA HIS A 218 -20.01 -6.23 11.80
C HIS A 218 -19.16 -6.16 10.53
N LEU A 219 -18.05 -5.43 10.59
CA LEU A 219 -17.14 -5.28 9.46
C LEU A 219 -16.50 -6.62 9.05
N ARG A 220 -16.08 -7.44 10.02
CA ARG A 220 -15.56 -8.78 9.73
C ARG A 220 -16.60 -9.62 8.99
N SER A 221 -17.85 -9.59 9.45
CA SER A 221 -18.97 -10.30 8.79
C SER A 221 -19.22 -9.78 7.37
N ALA A 222 -19.11 -8.47 7.15
CA ALA A 222 -19.24 -7.87 5.82
C ALA A 222 -18.11 -8.32 4.88
N LEU A 223 -16.85 -8.32 5.32
CA LEU A 223 -15.71 -8.81 4.56
C LEU A 223 -15.85 -10.29 4.18
N HIS A 224 -16.30 -11.14 5.11
CA HIS A 224 -16.56 -12.56 4.80
C HIS A 224 -17.67 -12.73 3.76
N ARG A 225 -18.78 -11.96 3.86
CA ARG A 225 -19.85 -12.01 2.86
C ARG A 225 -19.36 -11.55 1.49
N TRP A 226 -18.60 -10.45 1.43
CA TRP A 226 -17.96 -10.01 0.20
C TRP A 226 -17.07 -11.12 -0.39
N LYS A 227 -16.26 -11.77 0.45
CA LYS A 227 -15.38 -12.86 0.03
C LYS A 227 -16.15 -14.06 -0.53
N GLN A 228 -17.27 -14.42 0.10
CA GLN A 228 -18.15 -15.51 -0.33
C GLN A 228 -18.91 -15.19 -1.61
N SER A 229 -19.15 -13.91 -1.91
CA SER A 229 -19.80 -13.48 -3.15
C SER A 229 -18.89 -13.48 -4.38
N LEU A 230 -17.57 -13.68 -4.21
CA LEU A 230 -16.64 -13.70 -5.33
C LEU A 230 -16.85 -14.94 -6.20
N ASP A 231 -16.88 -14.74 -7.52
CA ASP A 231 -16.83 -15.83 -8.49
C ASP A 231 -15.55 -16.69 -8.27
N PRO A 232 -15.63 -18.03 -8.40
CA PRO A 232 -14.48 -18.92 -8.24
C PRO A 232 -13.22 -18.51 -9.01
N LYS A 233 -13.33 -17.84 -10.16
CA LYS A 233 -12.17 -17.37 -10.94
C LYS A 233 -11.32 -16.33 -10.21
N TYR A 234 -11.89 -15.62 -9.24
CA TYR A 234 -11.18 -14.64 -8.40
C TYR A 234 -10.60 -15.27 -7.13
N LEU A 235 -10.76 -16.57 -6.91
CA LEU A 235 -10.20 -17.30 -5.77
C LEU A 235 -8.80 -17.85 -6.09
N PRO A 236 -7.94 -18.04 -5.07
CA PRO A 236 -6.65 -18.68 -5.26
C PRO A 236 -6.82 -20.12 -5.74
N SER A 237 -6.00 -20.50 -6.71
CA SER A 237 -5.87 -21.89 -7.15
C SER A 237 -4.51 -22.43 -6.75
N THR A 238 -4.44 -23.69 -6.30
CA THR A 238 -3.15 -24.33 -5.98
C THR A 238 -2.43 -24.72 -7.26
N CYS A 239 -1.12 -24.46 -7.32
CA CYS A 239 -0.28 -24.76 -8.46
C CYS A 239 0.73 -25.88 -8.13
N LYS A 240 1.04 -26.72 -9.13
CA LYS A 240 2.17 -27.66 -9.10
C LYS A 240 3.25 -27.16 -10.08
N PRO A 241 4.55 -27.20 -9.73
CA PRO A 241 5.13 -27.77 -8.51
C PRO A 241 4.89 -26.89 -7.27
N ALA A 242 5.12 -27.49 -6.09
CA ALA A 242 5.13 -26.82 -4.79
C ALA A 242 6.08 -25.59 -4.79
N SER A 243 5.90 -24.68 -3.82
CA SER A 243 6.78 -23.52 -3.72
C SER A 243 8.25 -23.96 -3.56
N PRO A 244 9.20 -23.27 -4.21
CA PRO A 244 10.62 -23.40 -3.96
C PRO A 244 11.00 -22.79 -2.60
N ASN A 245 10.12 -22.00 -1.97
CA ASN A 245 10.34 -21.52 -0.63
C ASN A 245 10.14 -22.68 0.37
N PRO A 246 11.18 -23.09 1.12
CA PRO A 246 11.10 -24.25 2.01
C PRO A 246 10.12 -24.04 3.18
N CYS A 247 9.76 -22.79 3.49
CA CYS A 247 8.90 -22.45 4.62
C CYS A 247 7.41 -22.62 4.29
N PHE A 248 7.04 -22.68 3.01
CA PHE A 248 5.66 -22.70 2.56
C PHE A 248 5.47 -23.75 1.45
N SER A 249 4.96 -24.93 1.77
CA SER A 249 4.85 -26.04 0.81
C SER A 249 3.81 -25.86 -0.32
N ILE A 250 2.90 -24.90 -0.20
CA ILE A 250 1.85 -24.65 -1.19
C ILE A 250 2.15 -23.33 -1.90
N ARG A 251 1.93 -23.32 -3.21
CA ARG A 251 1.97 -22.13 -4.05
C ARG A 251 0.57 -21.83 -4.59
N PHE A 252 0.10 -20.61 -4.40
CA PHE A 252 -1.11 -20.13 -5.05
C PHE A 252 -0.82 -19.44 -6.38
N THR A 253 -1.77 -19.59 -7.30
CA THR A 253 -1.86 -18.85 -8.56
C THR A 253 -3.22 -18.18 -8.66
N TYR A 254 -3.28 -17.08 -9.41
CA TYR A 254 -4.48 -16.27 -9.56
C TYR A 254 -4.77 -16.01 -11.03
N HIS A 255 -6.02 -15.71 -11.34
CA HIS A 255 -6.44 -15.27 -12.67
C HIS A 255 -5.76 -13.94 -13.09
N SER A 256 -5.53 -13.04 -12.13
CA SER A 256 -4.95 -11.72 -12.37
C SER A 256 -4.16 -11.25 -11.14
N ASN A 257 -3.27 -10.27 -11.31
CA ASN A 257 -2.59 -9.62 -10.20
C ASN A 257 -3.59 -8.87 -9.26
N LYS A 258 -4.67 -8.33 -9.83
CA LYS A 258 -5.72 -7.67 -9.03
C LYS A 258 -6.49 -8.66 -8.17
N ALA A 259 -6.75 -9.88 -8.68
CA ALA A 259 -7.31 -10.96 -7.89
C ALA A 259 -6.38 -11.38 -6.74
N ALA A 260 -5.07 -11.49 -7.00
CA ALA A 260 -4.08 -11.75 -5.93
C ALA A 260 -4.14 -10.68 -4.84
N GLY A 261 -4.09 -9.40 -5.22
CA GLY A 261 -4.21 -8.28 -4.28
C GLY A 261 -5.52 -8.28 -3.49
N MET A 262 -6.66 -8.49 -4.15
CA MET A 262 -7.96 -8.61 -3.47
C MET A 262 -7.97 -9.71 -2.39
N ASN A 263 -7.38 -10.87 -2.67
CA ASN A 263 -7.32 -11.97 -1.71
C ASN A 263 -6.38 -11.67 -0.54
N CYS A 264 -5.21 -11.12 -0.81
CA CYS A 264 -4.20 -10.84 0.21
C CYS A 264 -4.61 -9.67 1.11
N THR A 265 -5.16 -8.61 0.53
CA THR A 265 -5.71 -7.48 1.29
C THR A 265 -6.92 -7.90 2.12
N TYR A 266 -7.83 -8.71 1.58
CA TYR A 266 -8.91 -9.28 2.40
C TYR A 266 -8.38 -10.06 3.61
N ALA A 267 -7.41 -10.94 3.40
CA ALA A 267 -6.78 -11.72 4.46
C ALA A 267 -6.12 -10.81 5.51
N ALA A 268 -5.39 -9.79 5.07
CA ALA A 268 -4.74 -8.82 5.96
C ALA A 268 -5.76 -8.03 6.80
N MET A 269 -6.84 -7.53 6.18
CA MET A 269 -7.87 -6.77 6.89
C MET A 269 -8.62 -7.64 7.91
N VAL A 270 -8.91 -8.90 7.57
CA VAL A 270 -9.52 -9.83 8.55
C VAL A 270 -8.54 -10.17 9.67
N ILE A 271 -7.24 -10.35 9.40
CA ILE A 271 -6.22 -10.53 10.44
C ILE A 271 -6.23 -9.36 11.42
N LEU A 272 -6.23 -8.11 10.92
CA LEU A 272 -6.25 -6.91 11.75
C LEU A 272 -7.52 -6.80 12.62
N LEU A 273 -8.68 -7.20 12.08
CA LEU A 273 -9.93 -7.24 12.84
C LEU A 273 -9.96 -8.37 13.87
N ASN A 274 -9.46 -9.54 13.52
CA ASN A 274 -9.32 -10.65 14.46
C ASN A 274 -8.34 -10.29 15.58
N TYR A 275 -7.21 -9.70 15.24
CA TYR A 275 -6.23 -9.19 16.20
C TYR A 275 -6.89 -8.17 17.15
N SER A 276 -7.65 -7.22 16.61
CA SER A 276 -8.45 -6.28 17.41
C SER A 276 -9.42 -6.99 18.36
N LEU A 277 -10.19 -7.95 17.85
CA LEU A 277 -11.21 -8.65 18.62
C LEU A 277 -10.63 -9.56 19.71
N ILE A 278 -9.47 -10.16 19.47
CA ILE A 278 -8.74 -10.95 20.48
C ILE A 278 -8.44 -10.09 21.72
N HIS A 279 -8.15 -8.79 21.55
CA HIS A 279 -7.92 -7.88 22.67
C HIS A 279 -9.21 -7.29 23.28
N LEU A 280 -10.35 -7.43 22.61
CA LEU A 280 -11.65 -6.95 23.07
C LEU A 280 -12.55 -8.06 23.65
N LEU A 281 -12.15 -9.34 23.53
CA LEU A 281 -12.92 -10.51 23.97
C LEU A 281 -12.19 -11.22 25.11
N ASP A 282 -12.93 -11.50 26.19
CA ASP A 282 -12.32 -12.05 27.40
C ASP A 282 -11.97 -13.55 27.31
N ASN A 283 -12.66 -14.39 26.51
CA ASN A 283 -12.50 -15.86 26.62
C ASN A 283 -12.67 -16.74 25.35
N ASP A 284 -12.96 -16.22 24.15
CA ASP A 284 -13.08 -17.04 22.92
C ASP A 284 -12.26 -16.47 21.75
N SER A 285 -10.93 -16.54 21.88
CA SER A 285 -9.98 -16.07 20.86
C SER A 285 -9.36 -17.18 20.01
N ALA A 286 -9.50 -18.46 20.39
CA ALA A 286 -8.83 -19.57 19.71
C ALA A 286 -9.22 -19.67 18.23
N LYS A 287 -10.51 -19.56 17.90
CA LYS A 287 -10.99 -19.59 16.51
C LYS A 287 -10.45 -18.42 15.68
N LEU A 288 -10.35 -17.23 16.28
CA LEU A 288 -9.81 -16.04 15.61
C LEU A 288 -8.31 -16.21 15.33
N ARG A 289 -7.58 -16.86 16.25
CA ARG A 289 -6.15 -17.18 16.09
C ARG A 289 -5.92 -18.23 15.01
N ASP A 290 -6.71 -19.31 15.01
CA ASP A 290 -6.65 -20.34 13.96
C ASP A 290 -6.96 -19.75 12.57
N GLU A 291 -7.89 -18.81 12.52
CA GLU A 291 -8.21 -18.09 11.29
C GLU A 291 -7.07 -17.14 10.85
N ASN A 292 -6.42 -16.44 11.79
CA ASN A 292 -5.23 -15.64 11.50
C ASN A 292 -4.07 -16.48 10.98
N ASP A 293 -3.87 -17.68 11.51
CA ASP A 293 -2.87 -18.63 11.00
C ASP A 293 -3.18 -19.04 9.55
N LYS A 294 -4.46 -19.31 9.23
CA LYS A 294 -4.87 -19.62 7.85
C LYS A 294 -4.65 -18.45 6.89
N PHE A 295 -5.02 -17.24 7.29
CA PHE A 295 -4.88 -16.06 6.44
C PHE A 295 -3.43 -15.60 6.28
N SER A 296 -2.62 -15.69 7.32
CA SER A 296 -1.18 -15.40 7.23
C SER A 296 -0.48 -16.40 6.32
N MET A 297 -0.84 -17.69 6.40
CA MET A 297 -0.36 -18.71 5.46
C MET A 297 -0.82 -18.42 4.03
N LEU A 298 -2.08 -18.00 3.82
CA LEU A 298 -2.57 -17.62 2.48
C LEU A 298 -1.71 -16.52 1.88
N ILE A 299 -1.47 -15.45 2.64
CA ILE A 299 -0.61 -14.33 2.18
C ILE A 299 0.77 -14.88 1.81
N CYS A 300 1.43 -15.62 2.70
CA CYS A 300 2.77 -16.17 2.42
C CYS A 300 2.81 -17.09 1.19
N GLN A 301 1.82 -17.96 1.02
CA GLN A 301 1.70 -18.89 -0.12
C GLN A 301 1.37 -18.18 -1.45
N SER A 302 1.01 -16.90 -1.40
CA SER A 302 0.78 -16.05 -2.57
C SER A 302 2.06 -15.36 -3.07
N TYR A 303 3.14 -15.38 -2.26
CA TYR A 303 4.37 -14.62 -2.53
C TYR A 303 4.94 -14.90 -3.91
N ASP A 304 5.10 -16.18 -4.28
CA ASP A 304 5.71 -16.57 -5.56
C ASP A 304 4.95 -16.00 -6.77
N TYR A 305 3.62 -15.97 -6.71
CA TYR A 305 2.81 -15.40 -7.77
C TYR A 305 2.97 -13.87 -7.81
N CYS A 306 2.83 -13.22 -6.66
CA CYS A 306 2.94 -11.77 -6.52
C CYS A 306 4.35 -11.24 -6.88
N ALA A 307 5.40 -12.02 -6.61
CA ALA A 307 6.79 -11.67 -6.90
C ALA A 307 7.06 -11.47 -8.40
N ASN A 308 6.28 -12.12 -9.29
CA ASN A 308 6.41 -11.91 -10.74
C ASN A 308 6.03 -10.49 -11.19
N PHE A 309 5.31 -9.75 -10.34
CA PHE A 309 4.90 -8.37 -10.60
C PHE A 309 5.80 -7.35 -9.90
N ALA A 310 6.86 -7.79 -9.23
CA ALA A 310 7.80 -6.91 -8.55
C ALA A 310 8.63 -6.04 -9.52
N PRO A 311 9.05 -4.84 -9.12
CA PRO A 311 8.80 -4.23 -7.81
C PRO A 311 7.49 -3.42 -7.69
N PHE A 312 6.93 -2.90 -8.79
CA PHE A 312 5.85 -1.93 -8.68
C PHE A 312 4.45 -2.56 -8.70
N GLY A 313 4.28 -3.65 -9.43
CA GLY A 313 2.99 -4.32 -9.55
C GLY A 313 2.53 -5.04 -8.28
N ASN A 314 3.41 -5.24 -7.29
CA ASN A 314 3.09 -5.93 -6.04
C ASN A 314 3.28 -5.06 -4.78
N LEU A 315 3.28 -3.73 -4.89
CA LEU A 315 3.52 -2.84 -3.74
C LEU A 315 2.53 -3.03 -2.58
N TYR A 316 1.28 -3.40 -2.86
CA TYR A 316 0.27 -3.74 -1.84
C TYR A 316 0.74 -4.89 -0.93
N PHE A 317 1.53 -5.81 -1.47
CA PHE A 317 1.87 -7.07 -0.82
C PHE A 317 2.85 -6.88 0.36
N LYS A 318 3.57 -5.75 0.40
CA LYS A 318 4.43 -5.41 1.53
C LYS A 318 3.60 -5.18 2.80
N PHE A 319 2.48 -4.47 2.67
CA PHE A 319 1.52 -4.28 3.76
C PHE A 319 0.96 -5.64 4.21
N ASP A 320 0.50 -6.46 3.26
CA ASP A 320 -0.10 -7.77 3.58
C ASP A 320 0.89 -8.69 4.31
N LEU A 321 2.15 -8.77 3.87
CA LEU A 321 3.20 -9.54 4.55
C LEU A 321 3.53 -8.98 5.93
N THR A 322 3.49 -7.65 6.10
CA THR A 322 3.71 -7.01 7.40
C THR A 322 2.62 -7.41 8.40
N VAL A 323 1.36 -7.46 7.94
CA VAL A 323 0.23 -7.95 8.74
C VAL A 323 0.36 -9.45 9.03
N ALA A 324 0.78 -10.26 8.05
CA ALA A 324 1.03 -11.70 8.28
C ALA A 324 2.12 -11.93 9.33
N TYR A 325 3.21 -11.13 9.30
CA TYR A 325 4.28 -11.19 10.28
C TYR A 325 3.81 -10.86 11.70
N LEU A 326 2.87 -9.92 11.84
CA LEU A 326 2.34 -9.49 13.14
C LEU A 326 1.76 -10.66 13.95
N VAL A 327 1.08 -11.60 13.28
CA VAL A 327 0.37 -12.71 13.92
C VAL A 327 1.08 -14.06 13.80
N MET A 328 2.10 -14.17 12.93
CA MET A 328 2.86 -15.41 12.73
C MET A 328 3.68 -15.74 13.98
N LYS A 329 3.41 -16.89 14.61
CA LYS A 329 4.11 -17.32 15.84
C LYS A 329 5.38 -18.14 15.60
N GLN A 330 5.41 -18.91 14.50
CA GLN A 330 6.52 -19.82 14.20
C GLN A 330 7.73 -19.01 13.72
N GLU A 331 8.81 -18.97 14.51
CA GLU A 331 9.97 -18.12 14.23
C GLU A 331 10.63 -18.44 12.88
N GLU A 332 10.65 -19.72 12.48
CA GLU A 332 11.12 -20.12 11.15
C GLU A 332 10.33 -19.41 10.05
N LYS A 333 8.99 -19.49 10.08
CA LYS A 333 8.12 -18.80 9.11
C LYS A 333 8.22 -17.28 9.21
N ARG A 334 8.37 -16.71 10.41
CA ARG A 334 8.61 -15.28 10.59
C ARG A 334 9.90 -14.85 9.91
N SER A 335 10.97 -15.64 10.02
CA SER A 335 12.22 -15.40 9.33
C SER A 335 12.01 -15.38 7.82
N CYS A 336 11.25 -16.33 7.28
CA CYS A 336 10.96 -16.36 5.85
C CYS A 336 10.13 -15.16 5.38
N ILE A 337 9.20 -14.66 6.20
CA ILE A 337 8.48 -13.42 5.90
C ILE A 337 9.44 -12.21 5.91
N ARG A 338 10.41 -12.15 6.84
CA ARG A 338 11.44 -11.09 6.82
C ARG A 338 12.27 -11.12 5.54
N ASP A 339 12.66 -12.31 5.09
CA ASP A 339 13.40 -12.48 3.84
C ASP A 339 12.55 -12.01 2.64
N MET A 340 11.27 -12.40 2.58
CA MET A 340 10.33 -11.92 1.55
C MET A 340 10.19 -10.39 1.53
N LEU A 341 10.04 -9.75 2.70
CA LEU A 341 9.97 -8.30 2.85
C LEU A 341 11.27 -7.60 2.45
N HIS A 342 12.41 -8.21 2.76
CA HIS A 342 13.72 -7.73 2.35
C HIS A 342 13.87 -7.79 0.82
N ASP A 343 13.51 -8.92 0.19
CA ASP A 343 13.56 -9.09 -1.26
C ASP A 343 12.71 -8.04 -1.99
N MET A 344 11.51 -7.77 -1.49
CA MET A 344 10.65 -6.70 -2.02
C MET A 344 11.29 -5.32 -1.90
N THR A 345 11.94 -5.03 -0.78
CA THR A 345 12.61 -3.75 -0.54
C THR A 345 13.84 -3.58 -1.44
N VAL A 346 14.62 -4.65 -1.63
CA VAL A 346 15.79 -4.63 -2.53
C VAL A 346 15.36 -4.52 -4.00
N ALA A 347 14.24 -5.14 -4.38
CA ALA A 347 13.75 -5.11 -5.76
C ALA A 347 13.42 -3.70 -6.27
N THR A 348 13.07 -2.76 -5.38
CA THR A 348 12.81 -1.37 -5.76
C THR A 348 14.08 -0.52 -5.82
N ARG A 349 15.18 -0.94 -5.20
CA ARG A 349 16.38 -0.10 -4.98
C ARG A 349 17.46 -0.29 -6.05
N VAL A 350 18.06 0.82 -6.49
CA VAL A 350 19.28 0.79 -7.32
C VAL A 350 20.50 0.44 -6.47
N PHE A 351 20.63 1.08 -5.30
CA PHE A 351 21.67 0.76 -4.34
C PHE A 351 21.33 -0.53 -3.60
N LYS A 352 21.97 -1.62 -4.00
CA LYS A 352 22.02 -2.84 -3.20
C LYS A 352 23.07 -2.63 -2.12
N LYS A 353 22.72 -2.05 -0.97
CA LYS A 353 23.67 -1.98 0.16
C LYS A 353 24.04 -3.41 0.57
N ALA A 354 25.20 -3.88 0.13
CA ALA A 354 25.75 -5.16 0.56
C ALA A 354 26.07 -5.08 2.06
N GLY A 355 25.33 -5.82 2.88
CA GLY A 355 25.81 -6.28 4.19
C GLY A 355 25.36 -5.52 5.45
N ARG A 356 24.55 -4.46 5.40
CA ARG A 356 24.07 -3.77 6.63
C ARG A 356 22.60 -4.00 7.00
N GLU A 357 21.76 -4.45 6.07
CA GLU A 357 20.30 -4.54 6.31
C GLU A 357 19.82 -5.92 6.78
N ARG A 358 20.68 -6.95 6.78
CA ARG A 358 20.32 -8.29 7.30
C ARG A 358 20.03 -8.33 8.81
N GLY A 359 20.26 -7.23 9.53
CA GLY A 359 20.03 -7.13 10.98
C GLY A 359 19.52 -5.76 11.46
N GLN A 360 19.07 -4.87 10.57
CA GLN A 360 18.29 -3.72 11.00
C GLN A 360 16.83 -4.13 10.94
N ASP A 361 16.12 -4.01 12.06
CA ASP A 361 14.67 -4.19 12.11
C ASP A 361 14.06 -3.41 10.95
N LEU A 362 13.56 -4.13 9.93
CA LEU A 362 12.61 -3.57 8.98
C LEU A 362 11.59 -2.85 9.86
N CYS A 363 11.46 -1.53 9.72
CA CYS A 363 10.51 -0.78 10.52
C CYS A 363 9.11 -1.31 10.17
N MET A 364 8.63 -2.28 10.97
CA MET A 364 7.38 -2.98 10.70
C MET A 364 6.25 -2.00 11.01
N GLY A 365 5.36 -1.81 10.04
CA GLY A 365 4.37 -0.73 9.99
C GLY A 365 3.28 -0.73 11.07
N PHE A 366 3.49 -1.21 12.29
CA PHE A 366 2.46 -1.22 13.34
C PHE A 366 3.02 -0.87 14.72
N GLY A 367 4.05 -0.03 14.79
CA GLY A 367 4.69 0.36 16.06
C GLY A 367 3.71 0.91 17.11
N TYR A 368 2.61 1.54 16.68
CA TYR A 368 1.57 2.03 17.60
C TYR A 368 0.70 0.92 18.22
N LEU A 369 0.78 -0.31 17.72
CA LEU A 369 0.15 -1.51 18.28
C LEU A 369 1.15 -2.37 19.09
N SER A 370 2.42 -1.96 19.21
CA SER A 370 3.45 -2.74 19.91
C SER A 370 3.06 -3.18 21.32
N HIS A 371 2.38 -2.31 22.07
CA HIS A 371 1.89 -2.57 23.43
C HIS A 371 0.82 -3.67 23.52
N LEU A 372 0.19 -4.05 22.39
CA LEU A 372 -0.78 -5.13 22.33
C LEU A 372 -0.11 -6.50 22.31
N ASN A 373 1.06 -6.62 21.67
CA ASN A 373 1.83 -7.88 21.60
C ASN A 373 2.39 -8.30 22.96
N ASP A 374 2.68 -7.35 23.86
CA ASP A 374 3.25 -7.64 25.19
C ASP A 374 2.26 -8.35 26.13
N ARG A 375 0.95 -8.33 25.84
CA ARG A 375 -0.06 -9.12 26.57
C ARG A 375 -0.20 -10.56 26.06
N GLU A 376 0.55 -10.94 25.01
CA GLU A 376 0.50 -12.28 24.41
C GLU A 376 1.64 -13.21 24.86
N ARG A 377 2.64 -12.71 25.60
CA ARG A 377 3.69 -13.49 26.26
C ARG A 377 3.39 -13.64 27.75
#